data_AF-A4RRF8-F1
#
_entry.id   AF-A4RRF8-F1
#
_cell.length_a   1.000
_cell.length_b   1.000
_cell.length_c   1.000
_cell.angle_alpha   90.00
_cell.angle_beta   90.00
_cell.angle_gamma   90.00
#
_symmetry.space_group_name_H-M   'P 1'
#
loop_
_entity.id
_entity.type
_entity.pdbx_description
1 polymer ?
#
loop_
_entity_poly.entity_id
_entity_poly.type
_entity_poly.pdbx_seq_one_letter_code
_entity_poly.pdbx_strand_id
1 'polypeptide(L)'
;MPRGVLDVARGDRARARVATGDLARSIIAAFACATLAFAGGCALAHAEVARGHPVAFALFPTFGVAYLAACVPLAVAYTNPEDVRADLNACRPRDYAWLFRRTWGAFKDAEDGKVRGKDL
;
A
#
# COMPACT_ATOMS: atom_id res chain seq x y z
N MET A 1 11.16 -2.61 -23.54
CA MET A 1 9.72 -2.80 -23.28
C MET A 1 9.35 -1.95 -22.09
N PRO A 2 8.27 -1.13 -22.12
CA PRO A 2 7.94 -0.27 -21.00
C PRO A 2 7.45 -1.13 -19.83
N ARG A 3 8.19 -1.10 -18.73
CA ARG A 3 7.99 -1.85 -17.49
C ARG A 3 6.94 -1.17 -16.60
N GLY A 4 6.32 -1.95 -15.70
CA GLY A 4 5.17 -1.56 -14.88
C GLY A 4 5.30 -0.17 -14.25
N VAL A 5 4.38 0.70 -14.65
CA VAL A 5 4.08 1.95 -13.96
C VAL A 5 2.68 1.74 -13.40
N LEU A 6 2.42 2.20 -12.17
CA LEU A 6 1.05 2.30 -11.67
C LEU A 6 0.36 3.44 -12.43
N ASP A 7 0.04 3.19 -13.71
CA ASP A 7 -0.48 4.15 -14.68
C ASP A 7 -2.02 4.09 -14.63
N VAL A 8 -2.60 4.92 -13.77
CA VAL A 8 -4.06 4.98 -13.51
C VAL A 8 -4.87 5.35 -14.77
N ALA A 9 -4.21 5.79 -15.84
CA ALA A 9 -4.84 6.27 -17.07
C ALA A 9 -4.87 5.26 -18.24
N ARG A 10 -4.28 4.05 -18.12
CA ARG A 10 -4.12 3.17 -19.28
C ARG A 10 -4.58 1.73 -19.03
N GLY A 11 -5.90 1.53 -19.12
CA GLY A 11 -6.46 0.23 -19.45
C GLY A 11 -5.96 -0.19 -20.83
N ASP A 12 -5.10 -1.21 -20.89
CA ASP A 12 -5.19 -2.34 -21.86
C ASP A 12 -3.87 -3.03 -22.21
N ARG A 13 -2.68 -2.57 -21.82
CA ARG A 13 -1.43 -3.18 -22.36
C ARG A 13 -0.26 -3.46 -21.43
N ALA A 14 -0.45 -3.48 -20.12
CA ALA A 14 0.54 -4.02 -19.19
C ALA A 14 0.11 -5.43 -18.73
N ARG A 15 0.63 -6.49 -19.35
CA ARG A 15 0.75 -7.79 -18.68
C ARG A 15 1.83 -7.65 -17.59
N ALA A 16 1.55 -6.86 -16.55
CA ALA A 16 2.33 -6.87 -15.33
C ALA A 16 2.22 -8.30 -14.77
N ARG A 17 3.35 -9.00 -14.65
CA ARG A 17 3.35 -10.29 -13.94
C ARG A 17 3.07 -9.93 -12.49
N VAL A 18 1.86 -10.23 -12.01
CA VAL A 18 1.53 -10.05 -10.60
C VAL A 18 2.39 -10.96 -9.73
N ALA A 19 2.63 -10.57 -8.48
CA ALA A 19 3.31 -11.42 -7.52
C ALA A 19 2.64 -12.80 -7.46
N THR A 20 3.44 -13.87 -7.35
CA THR A 20 2.96 -15.24 -7.18
C THR A 20 3.63 -15.91 -5.98
N GLY A 21 3.11 -17.07 -5.55
CA GLY A 21 3.69 -17.86 -4.46
C GLY A 21 3.63 -17.18 -3.10
N ASP A 22 4.68 -17.34 -2.30
CA ASP A 22 4.75 -16.84 -0.92
C ASP A 22 4.72 -15.32 -0.83
N LEU A 23 5.35 -14.62 -1.78
CA LEU A 23 5.33 -13.17 -1.84
C LEU A 23 3.89 -12.66 -1.96
N ALA A 24 3.12 -13.18 -2.92
CA ALA A 24 1.72 -12.81 -3.12
C ALA A 24 0.86 -13.06 -1.88
N ARG A 25 1.04 -14.23 -1.24
CA ARG A 25 0.33 -14.57 0.00
C ARG A 25 0.64 -13.59 1.12
N SER A 26 1.92 -13.24 1.30
CA SER A 26 2.33 -12.29 2.34
C SER A 26 1.76 -10.89 2.09
N ILE A 27 1.73 -10.44 0.83
CA ILE A 27 1.17 -9.14 0.45
C ILE A 27 -0.34 -9.11 0.69
N ILE A 28 -1.06 -10.15 0.26
CA ILE A 28 -2.51 -10.27 0.46
C ILE A 28 -2.84 -10.30 1.96
N ALA A 29 -2.08 -11.06 2.75
CA ALA A 29 -2.26 -11.10 4.20
C ALA A 29 -1.98 -9.74 4.86
N ALA A 30 -0.90 -9.05 4.48
CA ALA A 30 -0.60 -7.71 4.96
C ALA A 30 -1.70 -6.70 4.60
N PHE A 31 -2.24 -6.80 3.38
CA PHE A 31 -3.37 -5.98 2.94
C PHE A 31 -4.62 -6.25 3.78
N ALA A 32 -4.96 -7.52 4.02
CA ALA A 32 -6.07 -7.89 4.88
C ALA A 32 -5.91 -7.34 6.31
N CYS A 33 -4.71 -7.44 6.90
CA CYS A 33 -4.41 -6.85 8.21
C CYS A 33 -4.60 -5.33 8.23
N ALA A 34 -4.11 -4.62 7.21
CA ALA A 34 -4.29 -3.17 7.09
C ALA A 34 -5.77 -2.78 6.98
N THR A 35 -6.56 -3.53 6.19
CA THR A 35 -8.00 -3.29 6.03
C THR A 35 -8.77 -3.54 7.33
N LEU A 36 -8.44 -4.62 8.05
CA LEU A 36 -9.06 -4.90 9.35
C LEU A 36 -8.73 -3.82 10.38
N ALA A 37 -7.49 -3.36 10.43
CA ALA A 37 -7.08 -2.26 11.31
C ALA A 37 -7.81 -0.96 10.97
N PHE A 38 -7.94 -0.64 9.68
CA PHE A 38 -8.69 0.53 9.21
C PHE A 38 -10.18 0.45 9.58
N ALA A 39 -10.83 -0.68 9.30
CA ALA A 39 -12.24 -0.88 9.64
C ALA A 39 -12.48 -0.79 11.16
N GLY A 40 -11.60 -1.41 11.97
CA GLY A 40 -11.64 -1.31 13.42
C GLY A 40 -11.45 0.12 13.92
N GLY A 41 -10.48 0.86 13.37
CA GLY A 41 -10.26 2.28 13.69
C GLY A 41 -11.48 3.14 13.37
N CYS A 42 -12.08 2.97 12.19
CA CYS A 42 -13.31 3.65 11.80
C CYS A 42 -14.47 3.34 12.75
N ALA A 43 -14.64 2.07 13.16
CA ALA A 43 -15.66 1.68 14.12
C ALA A 43 -15.46 2.34 15.49
N LEU A 44 -14.21 2.43 15.97
CA LEU A 44 -13.87 3.11 17.22
C LEU A 44 -14.14 4.61 17.15
N ALA A 45 -13.71 5.29 16.08
CA ALA A 45 -14.00 6.71 15.89
C ALA A 45 -15.50 6.97 15.82
N HIS A 46 -16.26 6.11 15.14
CA HIS A 46 -17.71 6.20 15.10
C HIS A 46 -18.34 6.06 16.50
N ALA A 47 -17.85 5.12 17.32
CA ALA A 47 -18.32 4.94 18.69
C ALA A 47 -18.06 6.19 19.56
N GLU A 48 -16.91 6.84 19.40
CA GLU A 48 -16.60 8.09 20.12
C GLU A 48 -17.47 9.26 19.68
N VAL A 49 -17.75 9.40 18.38
CA VAL A 49 -18.71 10.39 17.87
C VAL A 49 -20.10 10.14 18.46
N ALA A 50 -20.56 8.88 18.47
CA ALA A 50 -21.85 8.50 19.03
C ALA A 50 -21.95 8.74 20.55
N ARG A 51 -20.83 8.71 21.28
CA ARG A 51 -20.73 9.04 22.72
C ARG A 51 -20.72 10.54 23.01
N GLY A 52 -20.77 11.40 21.98
CA GLY A 52 -20.81 12.85 22.15
C GLY A 52 -19.44 13.53 22.01
N HIS A 53 -18.45 12.88 21.40
CA HIS A 53 -17.17 13.48 21.05
C HIS A 53 -17.09 13.77 19.53
N PRO A 54 -17.73 14.85 19.03
CA PRO A 54 -17.79 15.12 17.59
C PRO A 54 -16.41 15.37 16.96
N VAL A 55 -15.42 15.80 17.76
CA VAL A 55 -14.03 15.98 17.32
C VAL A 55 -13.40 14.66 16.83
N ALA A 56 -13.89 13.50 17.30
CA ALA A 56 -13.44 12.20 16.82
C ALA A 56 -13.74 11.99 15.32
N PHE A 57 -14.62 12.79 14.70
CA PHE A 57 -14.82 12.77 13.26
C PHE A 57 -13.54 13.10 12.47
N ALA A 58 -12.62 13.89 13.04
CA ALA A 58 -11.32 14.20 12.44
C ALA A 58 -10.40 12.96 12.32
N LEU A 59 -10.72 11.86 13.02
CA LEU A 59 -9.96 10.62 12.91
C LEU A 59 -10.23 9.88 11.60
N PHE A 60 -11.41 10.02 10.98
CA PHE A 60 -11.73 9.38 9.70
C PHE A 60 -10.75 9.71 8.56
N PRO A 61 -10.47 10.99 8.24
CA PRO A 61 -9.49 11.32 7.21
C PRO A 61 -8.09 10.86 7.60
N THR A 62 -7.73 10.91 8.89
CA THR A 62 -6.44 10.43 9.40
C THR A 62 -6.27 8.93 9.17
N PHE A 63 -7.29 8.13 9.47
CA PHE A 63 -7.31 6.69 9.18
C PHE A 63 -7.28 6.41 7.68
N GLY A 64 -7.98 7.21 6.87
CA GLY A 64 -7.95 7.08 5.41
C GLY A 64 -6.55 7.29 4.84
N VAL A 65 -5.86 8.34 5.28
CA VAL A 65 -4.46 8.61 4.87
C VAL A 65 -3.54 7.49 5.35
N ALA A 66 -3.66 7.06 6.60
CA ALA A 66 -2.84 5.97 7.15
C ALA A 66 -3.07 4.65 6.40
N TYR A 67 -4.32 4.32 6.05
CA TYR A 67 -4.67 3.14 5.27
C TYR A 67 -4.11 3.21 3.85
N LEU A 68 -4.24 4.34 3.16
CA LEU A 68 -3.64 4.53 1.84
C LEU A 68 -2.12 4.42 1.87
N ALA A 69 -1.48 5.08 2.85
CA ALA A 69 -0.04 4.96 3.07
C ALA A 69 0.37 3.50 3.34
N ALA A 70 -0.51 2.72 3.99
CA ALA A 70 -0.27 1.31 4.23
C ALA A 70 -0.37 0.46 2.94
N CYS A 71 -1.40 0.72 2.13
CA CYS A 71 -1.77 -0.08 0.97
C CYS A 71 -0.94 0.21 -0.29
N VAL A 72 -0.51 1.46 -0.49
CA VAL A 72 0.22 1.84 -1.71
C VAL A 72 1.51 1.01 -1.89
N PRO A 73 2.41 0.89 -0.90
CA PRO A 73 3.60 0.05 -1.04
C PRO A 73 3.29 -1.41 -1.37
N LEU A 74 2.24 -1.96 -0.75
CA LEU A 74 1.78 -3.33 -1.02
C LEU A 74 1.29 -3.51 -2.45
N ALA A 75 0.52 -2.55 -2.97
CA ALA A 75 0.03 -2.58 -4.34
C ALA A 75 1.15 -2.44 -5.38
N VAL A 76 2.15 -1.59 -5.11
CA VAL A 76 3.31 -1.46 -6.02
C VAL A 76 4.15 -2.74 -6.01
N ALA A 77 4.40 -3.35 -4.85
CA ALA A 77 5.10 -4.63 -4.75
C ALA A 77 4.33 -5.78 -5.45
N TYR A 78 2.99 -5.79 -5.34
CA TYR A 78 2.15 -6.78 -6.00
C TYR A 78 2.22 -6.70 -7.53
N THR A 79 2.32 -5.47 -8.06
CA THR A 79 2.33 -5.20 -9.51
C THR A 79 3.73 -5.21 -10.13
N ASN A 80 4.78 -5.10 -9.32
CA ASN A 80 6.19 -5.11 -9.74
C ASN A 80 7.01 -6.08 -8.86
N PRO A 81 6.67 -7.39 -8.84
CA PRO A 81 7.32 -8.36 -7.97
C PRO A 81 8.80 -8.60 -8.29
N GLU A 82 9.24 -8.32 -9.52
CA GLU A 82 10.65 -8.41 -9.94
C GLU A 82 11.56 -7.34 -9.32
N ASP A 83 10.98 -6.23 -8.87
CA ASP A 83 11.72 -5.08 -8.34
C ASP A 83 11.76 -5.10 -6.80
N VAL A 84 11.27 -6.17 -6.17
CA VAL A 84 11.38 -6.38 -4.72
C VAL A 84 12.28 -7.58 -4.40
N ARG A 85 12.81 -7.59 -3.18
CA ARG A 85 13.66 -8.70 -2.71
C ARG A 85 12.88 -10.02 -2.71
N ALA A 86 13.51 -11.09 -3.18
CA ALA A 86 12.89 -12.43 -3.25
C ALA A 86 12.51 -13.02 -1.87
N ASP A 87 13.16 -12.57 -0.79
CA ASP A 87 12.90 -13.00 0.58
C ASP A 87 11.93 -12.08 1.34
N LEU A 88 11.31 -11.10 0.65
CA LEU A 88 10.41 -10.13 1.26
C LEU A 88 9.16 -10.83 1.83
N ASN A 89 8.87 -10.58 3.10
CA ASN A 89 7.60 -10.92 3.71
C ASN A 89 6.88 -9.65 4.19
N ALA A 90 5.82 -9.25 3.49
CA ALA A 90 5.11 -8.01 3.79
C ALA A 90 4.43 -7.98 5.17
N CYS A 91 4.24 -9.14 5.83
CA CYS A 91 3.72 -9.21 7.20
C CYS A 91 4.81 -8.96 8.25
N ARG A 92 6.10 -8.99 7.90
CA ARG A 92 7.18 -8.68 8.83
C ARG A 92 7.37 -7.17 8.94
N PRO A 93 7.33 -6.56 10.14
CA PRO A 93 7.43 -5.11 10.29
C PRO A 93 8.68 -4.50 9.66
N ARG A 94 9.83 -5.19 9.76
CA ARG A 94 11.11 -4.72 9.18
C ARG A 94 11.06 -4.69 7.65
N ASP A 95 10.49 -5.73 7.04
CA ASP A 95 10.41 -5.87 5.59
C ASP A 95 9.38 -4.90 5.02
N TYR A 96 8.26 -4.72 5.73
CA TYR A 96 7.27 -3.70 5.42
C TYR A 96 7.85 -2.28 5.48
N ALA A 97 8.61 -1.96 6.54
CA ALA A 97 9.26 -0.65 6.67
C ALA A 97 10.29 -0.39 5.57
N TRP A 98 11.02 -1.42 5.14
CA TRP A 98 11.92 -1.33 3.98
C TRP A 98 11.12 -1.02 2.70
N LEU A 99 10.05 -1.78 2.44
CA LEU A 99 9.20 -1.60 1.28
C LEU A 99 8.59 -0.19 1.25
N PHE A 100 8.03 0.25 2.37
CA PHE A 100 7.46 1.59 2.53
C PHE A 100 8.47 2.69 2.18
N ARG A 101 9.69 2.62 2.75
CA ARG A 101 10.75 3.60 2.47
C ARG A 101 11.14 3.60 0.99
N ARG A 102 11.19 2.43 0.38
CA ARG A 102 11.54 2.29 -1.03
C ARG A 102 10.46 2.88 -1.93
N THR A 103 9.19 2.55 -1.69
CA THR A 103 8.05 3.12 -2.43
C THR A 103 7.97 4.63 -2.26
N TRP A 104 8.19 5.13 -1.04
CA TRP A 104 8.18 6.57 -0.79
C TRP A 104 9.35 7.31 -1.42
N GLY A 105 10.55 6.73 -1.38
CA GLY A 105 11.72 7.27 -2.09
C GLY A 105 11.46 7.38 -3.59
N ALA A 106 10.95 6.30 -4.20
CA ALA A 106 10.56 6.28 -5.60
C ALA A 106 9.50 7.35 -5.94
N PHE A 107 8.53 7.58 -5.04
CA PHE A 107 7.53 8.63 -5.23
C PHE A 107 8.14 10.04 -5.13
N LYS A 108 9.02 10.26 -4.16
CA LYS A 108 9.69 11.55 -3.95
C LYS A 108 10.61 11.92 -5.12
N ASP A 109 11.27 10.94 -5.70
CA ASP A 109 12.24 11.13 -6.79
C ASP A 109 11.55 11.15 -8.18
N ALA A 110 10.24 10.89 -8.25
CA ALA A 110 9.49 10.90 -9.50
C ALA A 110 9.10 12.33 -9.93
N GLU A 111 9.72 12.83 -11.00
CA GLU A 111 9.40 14.13 -11.60
C GLU A 111 7.96 14.23 -12.16
N ASP A 112 7.36 13.08 -12.52
CA ASP A 112 6.01 12.98 -13.08
C ASP A 112 4.96 12.49 -12.06
N GLY A 113 5.35 12.32 -10.78
CA GLY A 113 4.48 11.80 -9.73
C GLY A 113 4.10 10.32 -9.89
N LYS A 114 4.78 9.57 -10.76
CA LYS A 114 4.52 8.15 -11.01
C LYS A 114 5.63 7.28 -10.44
N VAL A 115 5.27 6.32 -9.58
CA VAL A 115 6.20 5.28 -9.13
C VAL A 115 6.35 4.24 -10.24
N ARG A 116 7.58 4.06 -10.73
CA ARG A 116 7.91 3.03 -11.72
C ARG A 116 8.62 1.88 -11.00
N GLY A 117 8.40 0.64 -11.42
CA GLY A 117 9.01 -0.54 -10.80
C GLY A 117 10.54 -0.45 -10.67
N LYS A 118 11.23 0.12 -11.68
CA LYS A 118 12.70 0.34 -11.67
C LYS A 118 13.24 1.17 -10.49
N ASP A 119 12.35 1.89 -9.79
CA ASP A 119 12.68 2.76 -8.68
C ASP A 119 12.37 2.08 -7.33
N LEU A 120 11.89 0.82 -7.32
CA LEU A 120 11.82 -0.09 -6.17
C LEU A 120 13.04 -1.01 -6.07
#